data_AF-A0A435DEW0-F1
#
_entry.id   AF-A0A435DEW0-F1
#
_cell.length_a   1.000
_cell.length_b   1.000
_cell.length_c   1.000
_cell.angle_alpha   90.00
_cell.angle_beta   90.00
_cell.angle_gamma   90.00
#
_symmetry.space_group_name_H-M   'P 1'
#
loop_
_entity.id
_entity.type
_entity.pdbx_description
1 polymer ?
#
loop_
_entity_poly.entity_id
_entity_poly.type
_entity_poly.pdbx_seq_one_letter_code
_entity_poly.pdbx_strand_id
1 'polypeptide(L)'
;FQTMADSMALYGETGQAAKDAGTYVEPELEAVGASQPAADRKIRAIAQKLISGLGLRDVFSVDLRVDADDTVHLIEFEVCPGLPCFDFRDYCRREWGMSLADAMAETAANRLFR
;
A
#
# COMPACT_ATOMS: atom_id res chain seq x y z
N PHE A 1 -5.17 4.62 -3.79
CA PHE A 1 -5.34 3.48 -4.69
C PHE A 1 -4.66 3.82 -5.98
N GLN A 2 -4.13 2.80 -6.65
CA GLN A 2 -3.50 2.95 -7.95
C GLN A 2 -4.49 2.49 -9.03
N THR A 3 -4.55 3.16 -10.17
CA THR A 3 -5.34 2.65 -11.30
C THR A 3 -4.58 1.57 -12.05
N MET A 4 -5.29 0.75 -12.85
CA MET A 4 -4.62 -0.25 -13.71
C MET A 4 -3.65 0.41 -14.70
N ALA A 5 -3.98 1.62 -15.19
CA ALA A 5 -3.11 2.37 -16.08
C ALA A 5 -1.78 2.75 -15.40
N ASP A 6 -1.83 3.20 -14.16
CA ASP A 6 -0.64 3.53 -13.38
C ASP A 6 0.22 2.29 -13.12
N SER A 7 -0.40 1.13 -12.88
CA SER A 7 0.31 -0.14 -12.66
C SER A 7 1.10 -0.53 -13.91
N MET A 8 0.49 -0.42 -15.10
CA MET A 8 1.18 -0.71 -16.37
C MET A 8 2.33 0.27 -16.67
N ALA A 9 2.26 1.52 -16.21
CA ALA A 9 3.34 2.49 -16.37
C ALA A 9 4.54 2.21 -15.45
N LEU A 10 4.31 1.56 -14.30
CA LEU A 10 5.33 1.26 -13.30
C LEU A 10 6.14 -0.02 -13.60
N TYR A 11 5.50 -1.03 -14.17
CA TYR A 11 6.05 -2.38 -14.24
C TYR A 11 6.36 -2.82 -15.68
N GLY A 12 7.31 -3.75 -15.82
CA GLY A 12 7.76 -4.25 -17.13
C GLY A 12 8.72 -3.31 -17.85
N GLU A 13 8.81 -3.46 -19.18
CA GLU A 13 9.77 -2.73 -20.02
C GLU A 13 9.55 -1.21 -19.99
N THR A 14 8.30 -0.76 -19.83
CA THR A 14 7.93 0.66 -19.79
C THR A 14 8.49 1.37 -18.55
N GLY A 15 8.37 0.76 -17.38
CA GLY A 15 8.90 1.30 -16.13
C GLY A 15 10.43 1.34 -16.12
N GLN A 16 11.09 0.34 -16.70
CA GLN A 16 12.55 0.33 -16.82
C GLN A 16 13.05 1.41 -17.77
N ALA A 17 12.42 1.57 -18.94
CA ALA A 17 12.77 2.62 -19.89
C ALA A 17 12.63 4.03 -19.29
N ALA A 18 11.58 4.28 -18.49
CA ALA A 18 11.41 5.56 -17.80
C ALA A 18 12.50 5.83 -16.76
N LYS A 19 12.97 4.79 -16.03
CA LYS A 19 14.09 4.92 -15.10
C LYS A 19 15.39 5.21 -15.83
N ASP A 20 15.66 4.48 -16.91
CA ASP A 20 16.88 4.65 -17.71
C ASP A 20 16.93 6.04 -18.37
N ALA A 21 15.77 6.58 -18.78
CA ALA A 21 15.64 7.92 -19.34
C ALA A 21 15.62 9.04 -18.28
N GLY A 22 15.60 8.71 -16.97
CA GLY A 22 15.49 9.68 -15.89
C GLY A 22 14.14 10.42 -15.82
N THR A 23 13.10 9.88 -16.48
CA THR A 23 11.75 10.46 -16.54
C THR A 23 10.75 9.74 -15.65
N TYR A 24 11.20 8.76 -14.87
CA TYR A 24 10.36 8.03 -13.93
C TYR A 24 9.74 8.96 -12.88
N VAL A 25 8.43 8.85 -12.71
CA VAL A 25 7.65 9.55 -11.68
C VAL A 25 6.85 8.50 -10.91
N GLU A 26 6.91 8.55 -9.57
CA GLU A 26 6.05 7.70 -8.73
C GLU A 26 4.59 8.15 -8.89
N PRO A 27 3.64 7.22 -9.09
CA PRO A 27 2.23 7.56 -9.17
C PRO A 27 1.74 8.22 -7.89
N GLU A 28 0.87 9.22 -8.05
CA GLU A 28 0.20 9.83 -6.91
C GLU A 28 -0.89 8.90 -6.39
N LEU A 29 -0.85 8.58 -5.11
CA LEU A 29 -1.85 7.74 -4.48
C LEU A 29 -3.07 8.57 -4.05
N GLU A 30 -4.23 8.23 -4.60
CA GLU A 30 -5.49 8.88 -4.22
C GLU A 30 -6.19 8.15 -3.06
N ALA A 31 -6.85 8.90 -2.19
CA ALA A 31 -7.66 8.30 -1.13
C ALA A 31 -8.97 7.74 -1.70
N VAL A 32 -9.21 6.42 -1.56
CA VAL A 32 -10.44 5.77 -2.04
C VAL A 32 -11.69 6.46 -1.47
N GLY A 33 -11.64 6.89 -0.20
CA GLY A 33 -12.76 7.55 0.46
C GLY A 33 -13.17 8.89 -0.16
N ALA A 34 -12.31 9.53 -0.96
CA ALA A 34 -12.63 10.78 -1.64
C ALA A 34 -13.58 10.56 -2.83
N SER A 35 -13.48 9.41 -3.52
CA SER A 35 -14.30 9.08 -4.69
C SER A 35 -15.37 8.02 -4.41
N GLN A 36 -15.06 7.03 -3.57
CA GLN A 36 -15.88 5.85 -3.28
C GLN A 36 -15.96 5.60 -1.76
N PRO A 37 -16.70 6.45 -1.02
CA PRO A 37 -16.72 6.40 0.44
C PRO A 37 -17.37 5.14 1.00
N ALA A 38 -18.27 4.48 0.25
CA ALA A 38 -18.84 3.20 0.70
C ALA A 38 -17.84 2.05 0.54
N ALA A 39 -17.05 2.04 -0.54
CA ALA A 39 -15.93 1.11 -0.66
C ALA A 39 -14.90 1.29 0.46
N ASP A 40 -14.47 2.52 0.77
CA ASP A 40 -13.52 2.78 1.88
C ASP A 40 -14.01 2.18 3.21
N ARG A 41 -15.29 2.36 3.55
CA ARG A 41 -15.88 1.73 4.75
C ARG A 41 -15.84 0.21 4.70
N LYS A 42 -16.14 -0.41 3.56
CA LYS A 42 -16.07 -1.86 3.37
C LYS A 42 -14.63 -2.37 3.52
N ILE A 43 -13.66 -1.67 2.93
CA ILE A 43 -12.23 -1.98 3.02
C ILE A 43 -11.78 -1.98 4.48
N ARG A 44 -12.12 -0.94 5.26
CA ARG A 44 -11.80 -0.87 6.69
C ARG A 44 -12.43 -2.03 7.48
N ALA A 45 -13.67 -2.37 7.16
CA ALA A 45 -14.35 -3.50 7.79
C ALA A 45 -13.69 -4.85 7.46
N ILE A 46 -13.23 -5.05 6.22
CA ILE A 46 -12.46 -6.24 5.81
C ILE A 46 -11.14 -6.30 6.57
N ALA A 47 -10.37 -5.21 6.58
CA ALA A 47 -9.09 -5.13 7.30
C ALA A 47 -9.27 -5.45 8.79
N GLN A 48 -10.29 -4.89 9.44
CA GLN A 48 -10.56 -5.17 10.86
C GLN A 48 -10.89 -6.64 11.12
N LYS A 49 -11.63 -7.30 10.22
CA LYS A 49 -11.92 -8.73 10.31
C LYS A 49 -10.66 -9.58 10.14
N LEU A 50 -9.76 -9.20 9.24
CA LEU A 50 -8.48 -9.90 9.06
C LEU A 50 -7.59 -9.74 10.29
N ILE A 51 -7.46 -8.52 10.82
CA ILE A 51 -6.69 -8.24 12.05
C ILE A 51 -7.19 -9.10 13.21
N SER A 52 -8.50 -9.05 13.47
CA SER A 52 -9.08 -9.78 14.61
C SER A 52 -9.13 -11.29 14.39
N GLY A 53 -9.49 -11.74 13.19
CA GLY A 53 -9.68 -13.15 12.89
C GLY A 53 -8.40 -13.95 12.73
N LEU A 54 -7.33 -13.34 12.20
CA LEU A 54 -6.04 -13.98 12.00
C LEU A 54 -4.99 -13.57 13.03
N GLY A 55 -5.33 -12.64 13.93
CA GLY A 55 -4.40 -12.12 14.93
C GLY A 55 -3.25 -11.31 14.33
N LEU A 56 -3.50 -10.62 13.20
CA LEU A 56 -2.47 -9.84 12.52
C LEU A 56 -2.01 -8.67 13.39
N ARG A 57 -0.72 -8.39 13.33
CA ARG A 57 -0.08 -7.30 14.09
C ARG A 57 0.96 -6.62 13.21
N ASP A 58 1.31 -5.41 13.59
CA ASP A 58 2.34 -4.60 12.97
C ASP A 58 2.03 -4.25 11.51
N VAL A 59 2.70 -4.88 10.54
CA VAL A 59 2.63 -4.51 9.13
C VAL A 59 2.19 -5.72 8.30
N PHE A 60 1.15 -5.52 7.49
CA PHE A 60 0.65 -6.45 6.48
C PHE A 60 0.01 -5.62 5.36
N SER A 61 -0.16 -6.21 4.17
CA SER A 61 -0.84 -5.59 3.03
C SER A 61 -2.05 -6.43 2.60
N VAL A 62 -3.02 -5.76 1.97
CA VAL A 62 -4.18 -6.39 1.32
C VAL A 62 -4.41 -5.71 -0.02
N ASP A 63 -4.53 -6.50 -1.07
CA ASP A 63 -4.86 -5.98 -2.39
C ASP A 63 -6.33 -6.23 -2.69
N LEU A 64 -6.99 -5.15 -3.08
CA LEU A 64 -8.44 -5.09 -3.21
C LEU A 64 -8.78 -4.45 -4.54
N ARG A 65 -9.69 -5.09 -5.28
CA ARG A 65 -10.35 -4.46 -6.42
C ARG A 65 -11.64 -3.79 -5.95
N VAL A 66 -11.85 -2.56 -6.37
CA VAL A 66 -13.10 -1.83 -6.15
C VAL A 66 -13.78 -1.61 -7.50
N ASP A 67 -15.00 -2.11 -7.64
CA ASP A 67 -15.83 -1.85 -8.81
C ASP A 67 -16.61 -0.54 -8.64
N ALA A 68 -17.14 -0.01 -9.75
CA ALA A 68 -17.83 1.30 -9.79
C ALA A 68 -19.10 1.39 -8.93
N ASP A 69 -19.65 0.26 -8.49
CA ASP A 69 -20.80 0.16 -7.59
C ASP A 69 -20.41 -0.01 -6.11
N ASP A 70 -19.16 0.34 -5.77
CA ASP A 70 -18.54 0.13 -4.45
C ASP A 70 -18.41 -1.34 -4.04
N THR A 71 -18.56 -2.31 -4.95
CA THR A 71 -18.25 -3.71 -4.65
C THR A 71 -16.74 -3.88 -4.45
N VAL A 72 -16.34 -4.57 -3.39
CA VAL A 72 -14.94 -4.79 -3.02
C VAL A 72 -14.62 -6.27 -3.07
N HIS A 73 -13.59 -6.62 -3.83
CA HIS A 73 -13.10 -7.98 -3.99
C HIS A 73 -11.68 -8.09 -3.44
N LEU A 74 -11.43 -9.06 -2.57
CA LEU A 74 -10.08 -9.40 -2.12
C LEU A 74 -9.36 -10.15 -3.24
N ILE A 75 -8.18 -9.67 -3.64
CA ILE A 75 -7.31 -10.34 -4.60
C ILE A 75 -6.27 -11.16 -3.86
N GLU A 76 -5.50 -10.49 -2.99
CA GLU A 76 -4.44 -11.11 -2.21
C GLU A 76 -4.24 -10.46 -0.85
N PHE A 77 -3.39 -11.10 -0.05
CA PHE A 77 -3.04 -10.68 1.30
C PHE A 77 -1.61 -11.15 1.61
N GLU A 78 -0.78 -10.25 2.14
CA GLU A 78 0.60 -10.55 2.49
C GLU A 78 0.91 -10.17 3.95
N VAL A 79 1.45 -11.14 4.70
CA VAL A 79 1.92 -10.94 6.09
C VAL A 79 3.35 -10.39 6.17
N CYS A 80 4.07 -10.38 5.05
CA CYS A 80 5.43 -9.90 4.95
C CYS A 80 5.59 -9.14 3.63
N PRO A 81 4.97 -7.95 3.52
CA PRO A 81 4.94 -7.21 2.27
C PRO A 81 6.34 -6.75 1.86
N GLY A 82 6.54 -6.60 0.56
CA GLY A 82 7.78 -6.06 0.00
C GLY A 82 8.00 -4.60 0.40
N LEU A 83 8.66 -4.35 1.53
CA LEU A 83 8.86 -3.02 2.12
C LEU A 83 9.46 -1.93 1.20
N PRO A 84 10.27 -2.24 0.16
CA PRO A 84 10.73 -1.25 -0.79
C PRO A 84 9.69 -0.80 -1.82
N CYS A 85 8.43 -1.26 -1.76
CA CYS A 85 7.40 -0.79 -2.67
C CYS A 85 7.09 0.71 -2.46
N PHE A 86 6.69 1.40 -3.54
CA PHE A 86 6.54 2.86 -3.53
C PHE A 86 5.39 3.32 -2.61
N ASP A 87 4.33 2.53 -2.53
CA ASP A 87 3.17 2.75 -1.69
C ASP A 87 3.49 2.60 -0.20
N PHE A 88 4.31 1.62 0.19
CA PHE A 88 4.77 1.53 1.59
C PHE A 88 5.71 2.68 1.96
N ARG A 89 6.59 3.11 1.04
CA ARG A 89 7.40 4.32 1.25
C ARG A 89 6.54 5.57 1.43
N ASP A 90 5.51 5.73 0.62
CA ASP A 90 4.58 6.86 0.73
C ASP A 90 3.78 6.81 2.04
N TYR A 91 3.32 5.62 2.43
CA TYR A 91 2.65 5.40 3.71
C TYR A 91 3.52 5.80 4.90
N CYS A 92 4.78 5.34 4.96
CA CYS A 92 5.73 5.74 6.01
C CYS A 92 5.88 7.26 6.09
N ARG A 93 5.94 7.93 4.93
CA ARG A 93 6.08 9.39 4.87
C ARG A 93 4.83 10.10 5.36
N ARG A 94 3.64 9.70 4.91
CA ARG A 94 2.38 10.41 5.15
C ARG A 94 1.81 10.14 6.54
N GLU A 95 1.84 8.88 6.97
CA GLU A 95 1.20 8.45 8.22
C GLU A 95 2.17 8.50 9.41
N TRP A 96 3.46 8.27 9.18
CA TRP A 96 4.47 8.24 10.25
C TRP A 96 5.46 9.40 10.21
N GLY A 97 5.48 10.20 9.14
CA GLY A 97 6.47 11.27 8.97
C GLY A 97 7.90 10.75 8.86
N MET A 98 8.09 9.49 8.48
CA MET A 98 9.37 8.79 8.47
C MET A 98 9.78 8.40 7.05
N SER A 99 11.08 8.42 6.77
CA SER A 99 11.59 7.69 5.61
C SER A 99 11.44 6.19 5.85
N LEU A 100 11.51 5.37 4.79
CA LEU A 100 11.53 3.92 4.93
C LEU A 100 12.67 3.46 5.86
N ALA A 101 13.86 4.06 5.73
CA ALA A 101 15.01 3.72 6.56
C ALA A 101 14.75 4.02 8.05
N ASP A 102 14.16 5.17 8.35
CA ASP A 102 13.82 5.57 9.72
C ASP A 102 12.75 4.66 10.33
N ALA A 103 11.71 4.34 9.55
CA ALA A 103 10.65 3.42 9.98
C ALA A 103 11.21 2.01 10.29
N MET A 104 12.17 1.53 9.50
CA MET A 104 12.85 0.26 9.76
C MET A 104 13.73 0.32 11.01
N ALA A 105 14.47 1.41 11.20
CA ALA A 105 15.31 1.61 12.38
C ALA A 105 14.46 1.66 13.66
N GLU A 106 13.34 2.40 13.66
CA GLU A 106 12.41 2.49 14.78
C GLU A 106 11.76 1.13 15.09
N THR A 107 11.36 0.38 14.06
CA THR A 107 10.81 -0.98 14.23
C THR A 107 11.85 -1.92 14.85
N ALA A 108 13.09 -1.89 14.36
CA ALA A 108 14.17 -2.69 14.91
C ALA A 108 14.47 -2.31 16.37
N ALA A 109 14.51 -1.00 16.68
CA ALA A 109 14.77 -0.53 18.04
C ALA A 109 13.69 -1.01 19.03
N ASN A 110 12.41 -0.92 18.63
CA ASN A 110 11.28 -1.35 19.46
C ASN A 110 11.20 -2.86 19.69
N ARG A 111 11.78 -3.68 18.81
CA ARG A 111 11.74 -5.15 18.94
C ARG A 111 13.00 -5.75 19.56
N LEU A 112 14.14 -5.11 19.35
CA LEU A 112 15.44 -5.67 19.76
C LEU A 112 15.94 -5.08 21.08
N PHE A 113 15.51 -3.87 21.45
CA PHE A 113 16.06 -3.13 22.59
C PHE A 113 15.01 -2.65 23.60
N ARG A 114 13.71 -2.89 23.35
CA ARG A 114 12.63 -2.76 24.33
C ARG A 114 12.12 -4.13 24.72
#